data_AF-A0A349U1V4-F1
#
_entry.id   AF-A0A349U1V4-F1
#
_cell.length_a   1.000
_cell.length_b   1.000
_cell.length_c   1.000
_cell.angle_alpha   90.00
_cell.angle_beta   90.00
_cell.angle_gamma   90.00
#
_symmetry.space_group_name_H-M   'P 1'
#
loop_
_entity.id
_entity.type
_entity.pdbx_description
1 polymer ?
#
loop_
_entity_poly.entity_id
_entity_poly.type
_entity_poly.pdbx_seq_one_letter_code
_entity_poly.pdbx_strand_id
1 'polypeptide(L)'
;MSRIFTGHIHLFHAFDIGDDINFEQIKKEQLLIRKPTPLPRYFKNYHKPFSAELPHPHARSYEGHVRLHQFGALSLQYKVPFELTFEELREFLNTIADEFTEQSITDASTIFKSIEPAIQKPNFFHIKKSCILMHVNPDSGISVTELKETYGGQIASLLRFDDETLSEYKKSEILKKAFGYYRGDLIVIDGSSAFIYDDDYEDVVDLFEFANIQHLELQYFDKLLDKQLSTAYNREIIPLNAKELIPFWSTLNMSQTQKLSMLQVEISVITER
;
A
#
# COMPACT_ATOMS: atom_id res chain seq x y z
N MET A 1 15.75 -28.72 -18.56
CA MET A 1 14.29 -28.57 -18.47
C MET A 1 14.02 -27.43 -17.52
N SER A 2 13.31 -26.41 -17.96
CA SER A 2 12.91 -25.26 -17.14
C SER A 2 11.90 -25.75 -16.08
N ARG A 3 12.12 -25.43 -14.80
CA ARG A 3 11.24 -25.84 -13.70
C ARG A 3 10.02 -24.93 -13.66
N ILE A 4 8.84 -25.52 -13.55
CA ILE A 4 7.57 -24.80 -13.38
C ILE A 4 7.33 -24.58 -11.89
N PHE A 5 6.92 -23.38 -11.54
CA PHE A 5 6.53 -22.97 -10.19
C PHE A 5 5.06 -22.61 -10.16
N THR A 6 4.42 -22.82 -9.01
CA THR A 6 3.05 -22.39 -8.77
C THR A 6 3.01 -21.38 -7.64
N GLY A 7 2.00 -20.53 -7.64
CA GLY A 7 1.84 -19.55 -6.56
C GLY A 7 0.87 -18.44 -6.95
N HIS A 8 1.03 -17.29 -6.30
CA HIS A 8 0.13 -16.16 -6.47
C HIS A 8 0.90 -14.84 -6.62
N ILE A 9 0.40 -13.98 -7.51
CA ILE A 9 0.80 -12.58 -7.60
C ILE A 9 -0.25 -11.76 -6.85
N HIS A 10 0.19 -11.06 -5.82
CA HIS A 10 -0.60 -10.11 -5.08
C HIS A 10 -0.28 -8.69 -5.56
N LEU A 11 -1.27 -7.98 -6.08
CA LEU A 11 -1.14 -6.59 -6.53
C LEU A 11 -1.90 -5.70 -5.57
N PHE A 12 -1.19 -4.74 -4.98
CA PHE A 12 -1.76 -3.77 -4.05
C PHE A 12 -1.75 -2.40 -4.71
N HIS A 13 -2.91 -1.74 -4.70
CA HIS A 13 -3.04 -0.35 -5.13
C HIS A 13 -3.73 0.45 -4.05
N ALA A 14 -3.18 1.62 -3.72
CA ALA A 14 -3.74 2.52 -2.73
C ALA A 14 -3.90 3.92 -3.32
N PHE A 15 -5.04 4.54 -3.05
CA PHE A 15 -5.46 5.82 -3.59
C PHE A 15 -5.88 6.74 -2.46
N ASP A 16 -5.36 7.97 -2.49
CA ASP A 16 -5.95 9.08 -1.75
C ASP A 16 -7.27 9.46 -2.40
N ILE A 17 -8.38 9.53 -1.67
CA ILE A 17 -9.71 9.82 -2.22
C ILE A 17 -10.40 11.01 -1.54
N GLY A 18 -9.73 11.68 -0.59
CA GLY A 18 -10.27 12.81 0.15
C GLY A 18 -9.74 12.86 1.57
N ASP A 19 -10.46 13.55 2.45
CA ASP A 19 -10.22 13.52 3.89
C ASP A 19 -11.09 12.41 4.53
N ASP A 20 -11.62 12.63 5.73
CA ASP A 20 -12.35 11.63 6.50
C ASP A 20 -13.51 10.96 5.73
N ILE A 21 -13.58 9.62 5.82
CA ILE A 21 -14.66 8.79 5.26
C ILE A 21 -15.64 8.39 6.36
N ASN A 22 -16.92 8.72 6.18
CA ASN A 22 -17.98 8.37 7.12
C ASN A 22 -18.48 6.94 6.90
N PHE A 23 -17.89 5.97 7.60
CA PHE A 23 -18.28 4.55 7.50
C PHE A 23 -19.71 4.28 7.96
N GLU A 24 -20.27 5.07 8.88
CA GLU A 24 -21.65 4.88 9.32
C GLU A 24 -22.64 5.26 8.22
N GLN A 25 -22.33 6.28 7.44
CA GLN A 25 -23.12 6.65 6.27
C GLN A 25 -23.05 5.57 5.18
N ILE A 26 -21.85 5.04 4.87
CA ILE A 26 -21.68 3.94 3.90
C ILE A 26 -22.54 2.73 4.29
N LYS A 27 -22.56 2.35 5.58
CA LYS A 27 -23.38 1.25 6.09
C LYS A 27 -24.87 1.54 6.00
N LYS A 28 -25.30 2.73 6.42
CA LYS A 28 -26.71 3.13 6.48
C LYS A 28 -27.34 3.22 5.10
N GLU A 29 -26.61 3.79 4.14
CA GLU A 29 -27.06 4.00 2.77
C GLU A 29 -26.73 2.83 1.84
N GLN A 30 -26.04 1.81 2.37
CA GLN A 30 -25.64 0.60 1.62
C GLN A 30 -24.86 0.93 0.34
N LEU A 31 -23.96 1.91 0.42
CA LEU A 31 -23.22 2.42 -0.74
C LEU A 31 -22.26 1.38 -1.35
N LEU A 32 -21.90 0.34 -0.60
CA LEU A 32 -21.04 -0.75 -1.04
C LEU A 32 -21.53 -2.11 -0.49
N ILE A 33 -21.26 -3.17 -1.26
CA ILE A 33 -21.46 -4.55 -0.81
C ILE A 33 -20.34 -4.91 0.16
N ARG A 34 -20.71 -5.13 1.42
CA ARG A 34 -19.76 -5.44 2.49
C ARG A 34 -19.32 -6.90 2.40
N LYS A 35 -18.00 -7.11 2.37
CA LYS A 35 -17.38 -8.43 2.46
C LYS A 35 -16.39 -8.42 3.63
N PRO A 36 -16.74 -9.00 4.78
CA PRO A 36 -15.83 -9.10 5.91
C PRO A 36 -14.58 -9.87 5.49
N THR A 37 -13.42 -9.22 5.56
CA THR A 37 -12.12 -9.88 5.43
C THR A 37 -11.47 -9.97 6.81
N PRO A 38 -10.63 -10.98 7.06
CA PRO A 38 -9.81 -11.01 8.27
C PRO A 38 -9.05 -9.68 8.40
N LEU A 39 -9.09 -9.11 9.60
CA LEU A 39 -8.29 -7.95 9.92
C LEU A 39 -6.86 -8.42 10.18
N PRO A 40 -5.87 -7.85 9.49
CA PRO A 40 -4.48 -8.16 9.78
C PRO A 40 -4.15 -7.88 11.24
N ARG A 41 -3.31 -8.73 11.84
CA ARG A 41 -2.94 -8.66 13.26
C ARG A 41 -2.35 -7.30 13.67
N TYR A 42 -1.80 -6.56 12.70
CA TYR A 42 -1.16 -5.26 12.87
C TYR A 42 -2.13 -4.07 12.99
N PHE A 43 -3.40 -4.23 12.57
CA PHE A 43 -4.42 -3.19 12.78
C PHE A 43 -4.88 -3.20 14.25
N LYS A 44 -4.22 -2.42 15.11
CA LYS A 44 -4.72 -2.10 16.46
C LYS A 44 -6.09 -1.40 16.35
N ASN A 45 -6.93 -1.54 17.38
CA ASN A 45 -8.36 -1.19 17.43
C ASN A 45 -8.80 0.22 16.95
N TYR A 46 -7.90 1.12 16.57
CA TYR A 46 -8.20 2.53 16.30
C TYR A 46 -8.37 2.89 14.81
N HIS A 47 -8.03 1.99 13.88
CA HIS A 47 -8.16 2.25 12.42
C HIS A 47 -8.62 1.00 11.66
N LYS A 48 -9.72 0.37 12.10
CA LYS A 48 -10.25 -0.82 11.40
C LYS A 48 -10.81 -0.39 10.04
N PRO A 49 -10.24 -0.88 8.91
CA PRO A 49 -10.76 -0.53 7.60
C PRO A 49 -12.18 -1.06 7.40
N PHE A 50 -12.92 -0.38 6.53
CA PHE A 50 -14.18 -0.90 6.01
C PHE A 50 -13.89 -1.80 4.80
N SER A 51 -14.18 -3.10 4.92
CA SER A 51 -13.98 -4.07 3.83
C SER A 51 -15.21 -4.21 2.94
N ALA A 52 -14.99 -4.19 1.62
CA ALA A 52 -16.02 -4.33 0.59
C ALA A 52 -15.58 -5.24 -0.55
N GLU A 53 -16.54 -5.63 -1.40
CA GLU A 53 -16.28 -6.36 -2.64
C GLU A 53 -15.70 -5.45 -3.72
N LEU A 54 -14.90 -6.03 -4.61
CA LEU A 54 -14.47 -5.34 -5.82
C LEU A 54 -15.65 -5.15 -6.79
N PRO A 55 -15.68 -4.05 -7.57
CA PRO A 55 -16.71 -3.82 -8.58
C PRO A 55 -16.68 -4.86 -9.69
N HIS A 56 -17.80 -5.50 -10.00
CA HIS A 56 -17.88 -6.48 -11.10
C HIS A 56 -18.44 -5.85 -12.39
N PRO A 57 -18.15 -6.43 -13.57
CA PRO A 57 -17.30 -7.60 -13.83
C PRO A 57 -15.82 -7.24 -14.03
N HIS A 58 -14.95 -8.23 -13.80
CA HIS A 58 -13.53 -8.15 -14.13
C HIS A 58 -13.20 -9.00 -15.36
N ALA A 59 -12.20 -8.59 -16.14
CA ALA A 59 -11.78 -9.30 -17.36
C ALA A 59 -11.19 -10.70 -17.07
N ARG A 60 -10.70 -10.91 -15.85
CA ARG A 60 -10.01 -12.13 -15.44
C ARG A 60 -10.59 -12.68 -14.14
N SER A 61 -10.58 -14.00 -13.98
CA SER A 61 -10.93 -14.65 -12.71
C SER A 61 -9.78 -14.47 -11.72
N TYR A 62 -9.98 -13.62 -10.73
CA TYR A 62 -9.05 -13.40 -9.63
C TYR A 62 -9.83 -13.18 -8.33
N GLU A 63 -9.14 -13.37 -7.21
CA GLU A 63 -9.67 -12.99 -5.90
C GLU A 63 -9.19 -11.59 -5.53
N GLY A 64 -9.95 -10.89 -4.72
CA GLY A 64 -9.53 -9.57 -4.25
C GLY A 64 -10.52 -8.95 -3.28
N HIS A 65 -10.11 -7.83 -2.71
CA HIS A 65 -10.92 -7.05 -1.79
C HIS A 65 -10.63 -5.56 -1.88
N VAL A 66 -11.62 -4.81 -1.40
CA VAL A 66 -11.54 -3.37 -1.18
C VAL A 66 -11.42 -3.13 0.33
N ARG A 67 -10.53 -2.23 0.74
CA ARG A 67 -10.51 -1.67 2.09
C ARG A 67 -10.53 -0.15 2.03
N LEU A 68 -11.48 0.46 2.71
CA LEU A 68 -11.50 1.91 2.94
C LEU A 68 -10.88 2.20 4.30
N HIS A 69 -10.06 3.24 4.36
CA HIS A 69 -9.40 3.71 5.57
C HIS A 69 -9.97 5.07 5.93
N GLN A 70 -10.28 5.25 7.21
CA GLN A 70 -11.07 6.38 7.67
C GLN A 70 -10.46 7.73 7.31
N PHE A 71 -9.13 7.83 7.23
CA PHE A 71 -8.40 9.05 6.89
C PHE A 71 -8.47 9.47 5.40
N GLY A 72 -9.30 8.81 4.59
CA GLY A 72 -9.48 9.20 3.19
C GLY A 72 -8.71 8.36 2.18
N ALA A 73 -8.38 7.11 2.52
CA ALA A 73 -7.70 6.21 1.60
C ALA A 73 -8.56 5.02 1.17
N LEU A 74 -8.36 4.59 -0.07
CA LEU A 74 -8.95 3.41 -0.67
C LEU A 74 -7.83 2.46 -1.09
N SER A 75 -7.86 1.21 -0.63
CA SER A 75 -6.94 0.17 -1.05
C SER A 75 -7.64 -0.99 -1.73
N LEU A 76 -7.00 -1.48 -2.79
CA LEU A 76 -7.41 -2.60 -3.60
C LEU A 76 -6.31 -3.67 -3.52
N GLN A 77 -6.72 -4.92 -3.27
CA GLN A 77 -5.85 -6.07 -3.44
C GLN A 77 -6.43 -6.97 -4.53
N TYR A 78 -5.54 -7.42 -5.43
CA TYR A 78 -5.82 -8.46 -6.42
C TYR A 78 -4.89 -9.65 -6.17
N LYS A 79 -5.41 -10.87 -6.30
CA LYS A 79 -4.68 -12.13 -6.14
C LYS A 79 -4.86 -12.97 -7.41
N VAL A 80 -3.77 -13.12 -8.16
CA VAL A 80 -3.73 -13.80 -9.46
C VAL A 80 -2.89 -15.08 -9.34
N PRO A 81 -3.46 -16.28 -9.54
CA PRO A 81 -2.68 -17.51 -9.53
C PRO A 81 -1.80 -17.64 -10.78
N PHE A 82 -0.68 -18.35 -10.66
CA PHE A 82 0.17 -18.73 -11.79
C PHE A 82 0.69 -20.17 -11.67
N GLU A 83 1.03 -20.74 -12.81
CA GLU A 83 1.76 -22.01 -12.98
C GLU A 83 2.71 -21.83 -14.17
N LEU A 84 3.92 -21.35 -13.90
CA LEU A 84 4.85 -20.85 -14.92
C LEU A 84 6.30 -21.10 -14.50
N THR A 85 7.22 -21.15 -15.45
CA THR A 85 8.65 -20.98 -15.15
C THR A 85 8.93 -19.54 -14.73
N PHE A 86 10.06 -19.25 -14.05
CA PHE A 86 10.40 -17.86 -13.70
C PHE A 86 10.64 -16.95 -14.91
N GLU A 87 11.08 -17.52 -16.03
CA GLU A 87 11.24 -16.78 -17.28
C GLU A 87 9.87 -16.35 -17.83
N GLU A 88 8.90 -17.27 -17.91
CA GLU A 88 7.53 -16.97 -18.34
C GLU A 88 6.80 -16.06 -17.33
N LEU A 89 7.03 -16.26 -16.02
CA LEU A 89 6.45 -15.44 -14.96
C LEU A 89 6.86 -13.98 -15.10
N ARG A 90 8.08 -13.70 -15.56
CA ARG A 90 8.55 -12.33 -15.79
C ARG A 90 7.75 -11.63 -16.89
N GLU A 91 7.54 -12.28 -18.02
CA GLU A 91 6.73 -11.73 -19.12
C GLU A 91 5.27 -11.55 -18.70
N PHE A 92 4.77 -12.53 -17.94
CA PHE A 92 3.43 -12.49 -17.38
C PHE A 92 3.25 -11.34 -16.38
N LEU A 93 4.25 -11.07 -15.53
CA LEU A 93 4.23 -9.98 -14.56
C LEU A 93 4.15 -8.61 -15.22
N ASN A 94 4.87 -8.37 -16.31
CA ASN A 94 4.78 -7.11 -17.06
C ASN A 94 3.35 -6.89 -17.58
N THR A 95 2.76 -7.93 -18.17
CA THR A 95 1.38 -7.87 -18.68
C THR A 95 0.38 -7.59 -17.56
N ILE A 96 0.53 -8.28 -16.43
CA ILE A 96 -0.38 -8.19 -15.29
C ILE A 96 -0.22 -6.87 -14.54
N ALA A 97 1.00 -6.37 -14.37
CA ALA A 97 1.24 -5.08 -13.75
C ALA A 97 0.54 -3.95 -14.50
N ASP A 98 0.60 -3.95 -15.83
CA ASP A 98 -0.06 -2.96 -16.68
C ASP A 98 -1.59 -3.11 -16.63
N GLU A 99 -2.11 -4.33 -16.80
CA GLU A 99 -3.55 -4.62 -16.75
C GLU A 99 -4.18 -4.13 -15.45
N PHE A 100 -3.58 -4.48 -14.30
CA PHE A 100 -4.11 -4.10 -12.99
C PHE A 100 -3.80 -2.65 -12.61
N THR A 101 -2.82 -2.00 -13.24
CA THR A 101 -2.64 -0.56 -13.11
C THR A 101 -3.84 0.21 -13.66
N GLU A 102 -4.38 -0.20 -14.81
CA GLU A 102 -5.57 0.39 -15.43
C GLU A 102 -6.86 -0.06 -14.74
N GLN A 103 -6.98 -1.37 -14.45
CA GLN A 103 -8.14 -1.92 -13.75
C GLN A 103 -8.31 -1.27 -12.37
N SER A 104 -7.22 -1.06 -11.62
CA SER A 104 -7.28 -0.43 -10.31
C SER A 104 -7.81 0.99 -10.34
N ILE A 105 -7.53 1.76 -11.40
CA ILE A 105 -8.08 3.11 -11.57
C ILE A 105 -9.58 3.04 -11.83
N THR A 106 -10.01 2.10 -12.68
CA THR A 106 -11.41 1.89 -13.02
C THR A 106 -12.24 1.46 -11.80
N ASP A 107 -11.73 0.48 -11.05
CA ASP A 107 -12.35 -0.03 -9.83
C ASP A 107 -12.39 1.08 -8.76
N ALA A 108 -11.27 1.76 -8.55
CA ALA A 108 -11.20 2.86 -7.60
C ALA A 108 -12.18 3.98 -7.96
N SER A 109 -12.32 4.32 -9.25
CA SER A 109 -13.25 5.36 -9.71
C SER A 109 -14.69 4.97 -9.46
N THR A 110 -15.03 3.70 -9.69
CA THR A 110 -16.36 3.16 -9.45
C THR A 110 -16.72 3.19 -7.97
N ILE A 111 -15.79 2.77 -7.11
CA ILE A 111 -15.96 2.81 -5.65
C ILE A 111 -16.10 4.26 -5.20
N PHE A 112 -15.16 5.13 -5.60
CA PHE A 112 -15.15 6.55 -5.24
C PHE A 112 -16.49 7.23 -5.56
N LYS A 113 -17.02 7.07 -6.78
CA LYS A 113 -18.31 7.65 -7.16
C LYS A 113 -19.47 7.12 -6.30
N SER A 114 -19.39 5.87 -5.87
CA SER A 114 -20.42 5.26 -5.03
C SER A 114 -20.41 5.79 -3.60
N ILE A 115 -19.21 6.09 -3.06
CA ILE A 115 -19.05 6.58 -1.68
C ILE A 115 -18.79 8.08 -1.56
N GLU A 116 -18.74 8.83 -2.67
CA GLU A 116 -18.49 10.27 -2.71
C GLU A 116 -19.32 11.06 -1.69
N PRO A 117 -20.64 10.79 -1.50
CA PRO A 117 -21.45 11.51 -0.50
C PRO A 117 -21.01 11.30 0.95
N ALA A 118 -20.20 10.27 1.23
CA ALA A 118 -19.69 9.92 2.55
C ALA A 118 -18.23 10.36 2.77
N ILE A 119 -17.60 11.03 1.79
CA ILE A 119 -16.21 11.50 1.89
C ILE A 119 -16.19 13.00 2.20
N GLN A 120 -15.40 13.41 3.18
CA GLN A 120 -15.10 14.82 3.41
C GLN A 120 -14.09 15.32 2.38
N LYS A 121 -14.39 16.45 1.71
CA LYS A 121 -13.56 17.01 0.62
C LYS A 121 -13.16 15.95 -0.43
N PRO A 122 -14.15 15.32 -1.09
CA PRO A 122 -13.87 14.25 -2.05
C PRO A 122 -12.94 14.75 -3.15
N ASN A 123 -11.90 13.97 -3.43
CA ASN A 123 -10.94 14.28 -4.47
C ASN A 123 -10.34 12.99 -5.00
N PHE A 124 -10.62 12.67 -6.26
CA PHE A 124 -10.18 11.41 -6.85
C PHE A 124 -8.68 11.46 -7.20
N PHE A 125 -7.88 11.03 -6.22
CA PHE A 125 -6.43 10.85 -6.13
C PHE A 125 -5.48 11.88 -6.76
N HIS A 126 -4.61 12.41 -5.90
CA HIS A 126 -3.33 13.02 -6.29
C HIS A 126 -2.12 12.12 -5.96
N ILE A 127 -2.32 11.10 -5.15
CA ILE A 127 -1.31 10.12 -4.76
C ILE A 127 -1.87 8.72 -5.04
N LYS A 128 -1.09 7.92 -5.76
CA LYS A 128 -1.30 6.49 -5.94
C LYS A 128 -0.05 5.76 -5.48
N LYS A 129 -0.21 4.67 -4.74
CA LYS A 129 0.86 3.73 -4.41
C LYS A 129 0.53 2.37 -4.97
N SER A 130 1.55 1.69 -5.48
CA SER A 130 1.43 0.34 -6.00
C SER A 130 2.55 -0.54 -5.44
N CYS A 131 2.23 -1.79 -5.11
CA CYS A 131 3.20 -2.79 -4.68
C CYS A 131 2.81 -4.16 -5.25
N ILE A 132 3.81 -4.97 -5.61
CA ILE A 132 3.61 -6.32 -6.15
C ILE A 132 4.35 -7.34 -5.31
N LEU A 133 3.65 -8.36 -4.83
CA LEU A 133 4.22 -9.45 -4.06
C LEU A 133 4.01 -10.75 -4.84
N MET A 134 5.09 -11.46 -5.10
CA MET A 134 5.14 -12.75 -5.78
C MET A 134 5.34 -13.83 -4.74
N HIS A 135 4.28 -14.59 -4.46
CA HIS A 135 4.35 -15.79 -3.65
C HIS A 135 4.55 -17.01 -4.54
N VAL A 136 5.51 -17.85 -4.19
CA VAL A 136 5.78 -19.14 -4.82
C VAL A 136 5.56 -20.20 -3.76
N ASN A 137 4.73 -21.20 -4.07
CA ASN A 137 4.52 -22.36 -3.21
C ASN A 137 5.85 -23.11 -3.01
N PRO A 138 6.22 -23.40 -1.76
CA PRO A 138 7.27 -24.36 -1.47
C PRO A 138 7.08 -25.70 -2.16
N ASP A 139 8.20 -26.28 -2.60
CA ASP A 139 8.26 -27.56 -3.27
C ASP A 139 9.32 -28.41 -2.56
N SER A 140 8.89 -29.56 -2.05
CA SER A 140 9.75 -30.54 -1.38
C SER A 140 10.99 -30.96 -2.17
N GLY A 141 11.00 -30.77 -3.50
CA GLY A 141 12.10 -31.11 -4.39
C GLY A 141 13.11 -29.98 -4.64
N ILE A 142 13.07 -28.86 -3.91
CA ILE A 142 14.10 -27.81 -3.99
C ILE A 142 14.32 -27.16 -2.62
N SER A 143 15.56 -27.16 -2.14
CA SER A 143 15.89 -26.44 -0.90
C SER A 143 15.98 -24.93 -1.15
N VAL A 144 15.78 -24.09 -0.12
CA VAL A 144 16.00 -22.64 -0.24
C VAL A 144 17.41 -22.29 -0.71
N THR A 145 18.42 -23.05 -0.26
CA THR A 145 19.81 -22.85 -0.70
C THR A 145 19.93 -23.11 -2.22
N GLU A 146 19.39 -24.22 -2.70
CA GLU A 146 19.38 -24.56 -4.12
C GLU A 146 18.57 -23.57 -4.95
N LEU A 147 17.42 -23.09 -4.42
CA LEU A 147 16.60 -22.06 -5.03
C LEU A 147 17.41 -20.76 -5.21
N LYS A 148 18.15 -20.32 -4.19
CA LYS A 148 19.02 -19.13 -4.27
C LYS A 148 20.16 -19.31 -5.25
N GLU A 149 20.83 -20.45 -5.22
CA GLU A 149 22.01 -20.72 -6.07
C GLU A 149 21.63 -20.86 -7.54
N THR A 150 20.50 -21.52 -7.83
CA THR A 150 20.07 -21.84 -9.21
C THR A 150 19.20 -20.73 -9.80
N TYR A 151 18.30 -20.14 -9.02
CA TYR A 151 17.30 -19.19 -9.50
C TYR A 151 17.49 -17.77 -8.97
N GLY A 152 18.51 -17.49 -8.15
CA GLY A 152 18.70 -16.17 -7.54
C GLY A 152 18.80 -15.02 -8.53
N GLY A 153 19.39 -15.25 -9.71
CA GLY A 153 19.43 -14.27 -10.80
C GLY A 153 18.05 -13.95 -11.38
N GLN A 154 17.22 -14.97 -11.56
CA GLN A 154 15.86 -14.83 -12.07
C GLN A 154 14.93 -14.19 -11.02
N ILE A 155 15.06 -14.58 -9.75
CA ILE A 155 14.35 -13.93 -8.62
C ILE A 155 14.68 -12.44 -8.56
N ALA A 156 15.95 -12.07 -8.71
CA ALA A 156 16.36 -10.66 -8.76
C ALA A 156 15.79 -9.91 -9.98
N SER A 157 15.71 -10.56 -11.14
CA SER A 157 15.08 -9.98 -12.35
C SER A 157 13.58 -9.79 -12.19
N LEU A 158 12.87 -10.77 -11.60
CA LEU A 158 11.44 -10.68 -11.27
C LEU A 158 11.13 -9.47 -10.38
N LEU A 159 11.94 -9.25 -9.32
CA LEU A 159 11.74 -8.14 -8.39
C LEU A 159 11.90 -6.76 -9.06
N ARG A 160 12.75 -6.64 -10.08
CA ARG A 160 13.06 -5.36 -10.72
C ARG A 160 12.26 -5.07 -11.97
N PHE A 161 11.50 -6.06 -12.47
CA PHE A 161 10.85 -5.97 -13.78
C PHE A 161 11.87 -5.62 -14.90
N ASP A 162 13.11 -6.09 -14.75
CA ASP A 162 14.25 -5.75 -15.63
C ASP A 162 14.75 -7.00 -16.38
N ASP A 163 15.40 -6.79 -17.52
CA ASP A 163 16.00 -7.88 -18.30
C ASP A 163 17.20 -8.52 -17.56
N GLU A 164 17.47 -9.80 -17.82
CA GLU A 164 18.46 -10.64 -17.10
C GLU A 164 19.92 -10.10 -17.09
N THR A 165 20.19 -8.96 -17.71
CA THR A 165 21.50 -8.29 -17.76
C THR A 165 21.83 -7.46 -16.50
N LEU A 166 21.40 -7.93 -15.32
CA LEU A 166 21.91 -7.41 -14.06
C LEU A 166 23.37 -7.86 -13.89
N SER A 167 24.29 -6.92 -13.62
CA SER A 167 25.67 -7.28 -13.28
C SER A 167 25.70 -8.20 -12.06
N GLU A 168 26.60 -9.18 -12.04
CA GLU A 168 26.73 -10.15 -10.94
C GLU A 168 26.87 -9.46 -9.56
N TYR A 169 27.48 -8.27 -9.52
CA TYR A 169 27.54 -7.44 -8.31
C TYR A 169 26.14 -7.02 -7.81
N LYS A 170 25.26 -6.53 -8.70
CA LYS A 170 23.90 -6.10 -8.35
C LYS A 170 23.02 -7.29 -7.93
N LYS A 171 23.15 -8.44 -8.60
CA LYS A 171 22.49 -9.69 -8.19
C LYS A 171 22.91 -10.09 -6.78
N SER A 172 24.21 -10.03 -6.49
CA SER A 172 24.73 -10.34 -5.16
C SER A 172 24.23 -9.37 -4.10
N GLU A 173 24.07 -8.08 -4.38
CA GLU A 173 23.52 -7.12 -3.41
C GLU A 173 22.05 -7.37 -3.10
N ILE A 174 21.22 -7.69 -4.09
CA ILE A 174 19.80 -8.00 -3.89
C ILE A 174 19.67 -9.28 -3.06
N LEU A 175 20.41 -10.33 -3.43
CA LEU A 175 20.39 -11.59 -2.70
C LEU A 175 21.04 -11.48 -1.31
N LYS A 176 21.97 -10.55 -1.09
CA LYS A 176 22.48 -10.20 0.25
C LYS A 176 21.44 -9.49 1.11
N LYS A 177 20.50 -8.76 0.51
CA LYS A 177 19.33 -8.16 1.18
C LYS A 177 18.18 -9.15 1.38
N ALA A 178 18.29 -10.38 0.88
CA ALA A 178 17.31 -11.42 1.15
C ALA A 178 17.27 -11.73 2.65
N PHE A 179 16.15 -11.41 3.29
CA PHE A 179 15.90 -11.76 4.68
C PHE A 179 15.37 -13.20 4.71
N GLY A 180 16.25 -14.16 5.03
CA GLY A 180 15.81 -15.51 5.37
C GLY A 180 15.26 -15.50 6.79
N TYR A 181 13.94 -15.45 6.96
CA TYR A 181 13.33 -15.75 8.24
C TYR A 181 13.24 -17.28 8.34
N TYR A 182 13.96 -17.86 9.31
CA TYR A 182 13.81 -19.25 9.74
C TYR A 182 14.16 -20.37 8.72
N ARG A 183 14.21 -21.62 9.21
CA ARG A 183 14.60 -22.81 8.43
C ARG A 183 13.47 -23.21 7.47
N GLY A 184 13.56 -22.82 6.21
CA GLY A 184 12.66 -23.32 5.16
C GLY A 184 12.16 -22.24 4.21
N ASP A 185 12.25 -20.98 4.62
CA ASP A 185 11.50 -19.90 3.97
C ASP A 185 12.46 -18.86 3.37
N LEU A 186 12.01 -18.19 2.30
CA LEU A 186 12.76 -17.12 1.65
C LEU A 186 11.87 -15.92 1.37
N ILE A 187 12.21 -14.78 1.96
CA ILE A 187 11.61 -13.49 1.66
C ILE A 187 12.67 -12.55 1.11
N VAL A 188 12.43 -11.99 -0.07
CA VAL A 188 13.30 -10.99 -0.69
C VAL A 188 12.46 -9.76 -1.01
N ILE A 189 12.92 -8.59 -0.57
CA ILE A 189 12.20 -7.32 -0.74
C ILE A 189 13.13 -6.36 -1.48
N ASP A 190 12.67 -5.76 -2.58
CA ASP A 190 13.39 -4.71 -3.29
C ASP A 190 12.42 -3.60 -3.73
N GLY A 191 12.54 -2.41 -3.15
CA GLY A 191 11.67 -1.28 -3.46
C GLY A 191 10.19 -1.56 -3.17
N SER A 192 9.35 -1.56 -4.22
CA SER A 192 7.91 -1.82 -4.14
C SER A 192 7.53 -3.24 -4.56
N SER A 193 8.49 -4.17 -4.57
CA SER A 193 8.24 -5.57 -4.89
C SER A 193 8.80 -6.52 -3.84
N ALA A 194 8.19 -7.70 -3.75
CA ALA A 194 8.65 -8.76 -2.87
C ALA A 194 8.45 -10.15 -3.46
N PHE A 195 9.38 -11.04 -3.16
CA PHE A 195 9.34 -12.45 -3.51
C PHE A 195 9.28 -13.26 -2.22
N ILE A 196 8.34 -14.20 -2.14
CA ILE A 196 8.12 -15.05 -0.98
C ILE A 196 8.08 -16.51 -1.44
N TYR A 197 8.83 -17.35 -0.75
CA TYR A 197 8.79 -18.80 -0.85
C TYR A 197 8.58 -19.34 0.56
N ASP A 198 7.32 -19.56 0.90
CA ASP A 198 6.85 -19.93 2.24
C ASP A 198 5.43 -20.52 2.12
N ASP A 199 5.09 -21.50 2.96
CA ASP A 199 3.75 -22.08 3.04
C ASP A 199 2.82 -21.24 3.95
N ASP A 200 3.37 -20.43 4.87
CA ASP A 200 2.65 -19.57 5.81
C ASP A 200 2.93 -18.07 5.51
N TYR A 201 2.47 -17.62 4.34
CA TYR A 201 2.85 -16.32 3.77
C TYR A 201 1.79 -15.23 3.96
N GLU A 202 0.58 -15.57 4.39
CA GLU A 202 -0.57 -14.68 4.50
C GLU A 202 -0.30 -13.51 5.45
N ASP A 203 0.36 -13.76 6.59
CA ASP A 203 0.74 -12.70 7.54
C ASP A 203 1.71 -11.68 6.90
N VAL A 204 2.54 -12.12 5.94
CA VAL A 204 3.46 -11.25 5.19
C VAL A 204 2.70 -10.44 4.14
N VAL A 205 1.75 -11.06 3.42
CA VAL A 205 0.86 -10.36 2.47
C VAL A 205 0.12 -9.22 3.16
N ASP A 206 -0.43 -9.51 4.34
CA ASP A 206 -1.11 -8.55 5.20
C ASP A 206 -0.20 -7.41 5.69
N LEU A 207 1.04 -7.73 6.05
CA LEU A 207 2.05 -6.73 6.42
C LEU A 207 2.40 -5.81 5.25
N PHE A 208 2.51 -6.35 4.03
CA PHE A 208 2.78 -5.58 2.82
C PHE A 208 1.64 -4.63 2.48
N GLU A 209 0.39 -5.09 2.57
CA GLU A 209 -0.76 -4.21 2.38
C GLU A 209 -0.76 -3.07 3.39
N PHE A 210 -0.51 -3.38 4.67
CA PHE A 210 -0.42 -2.38 5.73
C PHE A 210 0.71 -1.37 5.47
N ALA A 211 1.90 -1.84 5.14
CA ALA A 211 3.05 -0.97 4.85
C ALA A 211 2.79 -0.05 3.66
N ASN A 212 2.13 -0.55 2.61
CA ASN A 212 1.74 0.25 1.44
C ASN A 212 0.79 1.40 1.83
N ILE A 213 -0.14 1.14 2.76
CA ILE A 213 -1.07 2.15 3.27
C ILE A 213 -0.39 3.16 4.19
N GLN A 214 0.48 2.71 5.10
CA GLN A 214 1.24 3.61 5.96
C GLN A 214 2.14 4.56 5.15
N HIS A 215 2.72 4.08 4.04
CA HIS A 215 3.48 4.93 3.14
C HIS A 215 2.59 5.98 2.44
N LEU A 216 1.37 5.60 2.03
CA LEU A 216 0.41 6.57 1.48
C LEU A 216 0.04 7.64 2.52
N GLU A 217 -0.25 7.22 3.75
CA GLU A 217 -0.64 8.08 4.87
C GLU A 217 0.47 9.08 5.23
N LEU A 218 1.73 8.63 5.31
CA LEU A 218 2.89 9.52 5.52
C LEU A 218 3.00 10.59 4.42
N GLN A 219 2.83 10.20 3.15
CA GLN A 219 2.87 11.17 2.05
C GLN A 219 1.70 12.16 2.06
N TYR A 220 0.53 11.73 2.52
CA TYR A 220 -0.60 12.63 2.74
C TYR A 220 -0.25 13.68 3.80
N PHE A 221 0.31 13.26 4.93
CA PHE A 221 0.72 14.17 6.01
C PHE A 221 1.82 15.14 5.57
N ASP A 222 2.81 14.69 4.81
CA ASP A 222 3.85 15.56 4.26
C ASP A 222 3.24 16.70 3.41
N LYS A 223 2.28 16.37 2.53
CA LYS A 223 1.58 17.39 1.72
C LYS A 223 0.75 18.35 2.57
N LEU A 224 0.09 17.83 3.60
CA LEU A 224 -0.71 18.66 4.52
C LEU A 224 0.21 19.66 5.24
N LEU A 225 1.35 19.20 5.74
CA LEU A 225 2.37 20.03 6.38
C LEU A 225 2.90 21.10 5.41
N ASP A 226 3.27 20.73 4.19
CA ASP A 226 3.76 21.67 3.17
C ASP A 226 2.73 22.76 2.86
N LYS A 227 1.44 22.40 2.78
CA LYS A 227 0.35 23.37 2.58
C LYS A 227 0.19 24.32 3.77
N GLN A 228 0.33 23.83 5.00
CA GLN A 228 0.27 24.68 6.19
C GLN A 228 1.48 25.61 6.27
N LEU A 229 2.69 25.10 5.99
CA LEU A 229 3.92 25.89 5.98
C LEU A 229 3.89 26.98 4.92
N SER A 230 3.51 26.65 3.67
CA SER A 230 3.37 27.65 2.60
C SER A 230 2.32 28.71 2.92
N THR A 231 1.22 28.35 3.60
CA THR A 231 0.22 29.30 4.08
C THR A 231 0.78 30.23 5.17
N ALA A 232 1.62 29.71 6.07
CA ALA A 232 2.30 30.51 7.09
C ALA A 232 3.30 31.49 6.46
N TYR A 233 4.19 31.01 5.58
CA TYR A 233 5.18 31.85 4.88
C TYR A 233 4.53 32.93 4.01
N ASN A 234 3.45 32.61 3.29
CA ASN A 234 2.73 33.58 2.47
C ASN A 234 1.96 34.63 3.29
N ARG A 235 1.76 34.40 4.60
CA ARG A 235 1.16 35.37 5.53
C ARG A 235 2.21 36.19 6.30
N GLU A 236 3.49 35.82 6.25
CA GLU A 236 4.60 36.55 6.90
C GLU A 236 5.12 37.77 6.10
N ILE A 237 4.30 38.35 5.21
CA ILE A 237 4.45 39.75 4.79
C ILE A 237 3.39 40.59 5.52
N ILE A 238 3.38 40.53 6.85
CA ILE A 238 2.70 41.50 7.70
C ILE A 238 3.71 41.90 8.78
N PRO A 239 4.14 43.18 8.85
CA PRO A 239 5.12 43.59 9.84
C PRO A 239 4.48 43.52 11.23
N LEU A 240 4.89 42.54 12.03
CA LEU A 240 4.41 42.38 13.41
C LEU A 240 5.02 43.47 14.29
N ASN A 241 4.14 44.34 14.81
CA ASN A 241 4.52 45.37 15.76
C ASN A 241 4.61 44.74 17.17
N ALA A 242 5.75 44.88 17.84
CA ALA A 242 6.17 44.09 19.00
C ALA A 242 5.39 44.35 20.32
N LYS A 243 4.16 44.87 20.28
CA LYS A 243 3.39 45.26 21.48
C LYS A 243 2.14 44.43 21.78
N GLU A 244 1.84 43.38 21.03
CA GLU A 244 0.63 42.57 21.24
C GLU A 244 0.86 41.22 21.95
N LEU A 245 1.82 41.18 22.88
CA LEU A 245 2.11 40.03 23.74
C LEU A 245 1.63 40.31 25.17
N ILE A 246 0.32 40.17 25.43
CA ILE A 246 -0.22 39.98 26.79
C ILE A 246 -1.34 38.91 26.76
N PRO A 247 -1.33 37.94 27.69
CA PRO A 247 -2.29 36.83 27.73
C PRO A 247 -3.56 37.18 28.52
N PHE A 248 -4.61 36.38 28.28
CA PHE A 248 -5.87 36.19 29.03
C PHE A 248 -7.17 36.87 28.49
N TRP A 249 -7.95 36.02 27.80
CA TRP A 249 -9.40 35.97 27.50
C TRP A 249 -10.04 36.95 26.51
N SER A 250 -10.35 36.44 25.31
CA SER A 250 -11.70 36.51 24.74
C SER A 250 -11.87 35.57 23.52
N THR A 251 -12.76 34.58 23.68
CA THR A 251 -13.63 33.93 22.66
C THR A 251 -13.03 33.31 21.39
N LEU A 252 -13.27 31.99 21.26
CA LEU A 252 -13.53 31.23 20.01
C LEU A 252 -12.69 31.62 18.79
N ASN A 253 -11.48 31.08 18.71
CA ASN A 253 -10.84 30.73 17.44
C ASN A 253 -9.67 29.79 17.75
N MET A 254 -9.78 28.51 17.38
CA MET A 254 -8.66 27.56 17.47
C MET A 254 -7.51 28.07 16.60
N SER A 255 -6.36 28.36 17.22
CA SER A 255 -5.16 28.84 16.52
C SER A 255 -4.42 27.69 15.82
N GLN A 256 -3.77 28.00 14.69
CA GLN A 256 -3.02 27.03 13.87
C GLN A 256 -1.87 26.34 14.63
N THR A 257 -1.41 26.91 15.73
CA THR A 257 -0.43 26.29 16.63
C THR A 257 -0.96 25.00 17.26
N GLN A 258 -2.25 24.94 17.63
CA GLN A 258 -2.86 23.71 18.16
C GLN A 258 -3.02 22.62 17.09
N LYS A 259 -3.22 23.00 15.82
CA LYS A 259 -3.27 22.06 14.68
C LYS A 259 -1.88 21.49 14.37
N LEU A 260 -0.84 22.31 14.45
CA LEU A 260 0.54 21.86 14.30
C LEU A 260 0.98 20.96 15.46
N SER A 261 0.55 21.25 16.70
CA SER A 261 0.79 20.37 17.85
C SER A 261 0.05 19.04 17.72
N MET A 262 -1.20 19.03 17.23
CA MET A 262 -1.94 17.80 16.95
C MET A 262 -1.28 16.98 15.84
N LEU A 263 -0.83 17.62 14.74
CA LEU A 263 -0.08 16.95 13.68
C LEU A 263 1.26 16.40 14.18
N GLN A 264 1.99 17.13 15.02
CA GLN A 264 3.21 16.62 15.65
C GLN A 264 2.94 15.43 16.56
N VAL A 265 1.84 15.44 17.32
CA VAL A 265 1.43 14.30 18.15
C VAL A 265 1.02 13.11 17.28
N GLU A 266 0.25 13.32 16.23
CA GLU A 266 -0.17 12.26 15.30
C GLU A 266 1.01 11.65 14.54
N ILE A 267 1.95 12.48 14.05
CA ILE A 267 3.18 12.01 13.40
C ILE A 267 4.10 11.30 14.39
N SER A 268 4.24 11.80 15.63
CA SER A 268 5.07 11.14 16.65
C SER A 268 4.49 9.78 17.06
N VAL A 269 3.16 9.64 17.08
CA VAL A 269 2.48 8.35 17.32
C VAL A 269 2.71 7.35 16.17
N ILE A 270 3.02 7.81 14.96
CA ILE A 270 3.35 6.98 13.80
C ILE A 270 4.86 6.63 13.79
N THR A 271 5.76 7.56 14.14
CA THR A 271 7.21 7.34 14.12
C THR A 271 7.75 6.59 15.34
N GLU A 272 7.02 6.56 16.45
CA GLU A 272 7.36 5.76 17.65
C GLU A 272 6.77 4.34 17.65
N ARG A 273 6.17 3.89 16.53
CA ARG A 273 5.65 2.52 16.35
C ARG A 273 6.59 1.65 15.53
#